data_AF-A0A102JLB5-F1
#
_entry.id   AF-A0A102JLB5-F1
#
_cell.length_a   1.000
_cell.length_b   1.000
_cell.length_c   1.000
_cell.angle_alpha   90.00
_cell.angle_beta   90.00
_cell.angle_gamma   90.00
#
_symmetry.space_group_name_H-M   'P 1'
#
loop_
_entity.id
_entity.type
_entity.pdbx_description
1 polymer ?
#
loop_
_entity_poly.entity_id
_entity_poly.type
_entity_poly.pdbx_seq_one_letter_code
_entity_poly.pdbx_strand_id
1 'polypeptide(L)'
;MRRRRRDRSVNSTENIMHSNAERELDTTVRFDPETGTITFHAAWAAAAHTAPGGSPGPEIDLVFDCWAMERYANLDAAARGRVHALLHDAVEQTVECLPEQADACRLTVEITNALLDAATRLH
;
A
#
# COMPACT_ATOMS: atom_id res chain seq x y z
N MET A 1 63.34 2.30 7.40
CA MET A 1 62.91 3.69 7.71
C MET A 1 61.94 4.12 6.60
N ARG A 2 60.65 3.77 6.72
CA ARG A 2 59.48 4.64 7.01
C ARG A 2 59.03 5.62 5.90
N ARG A 3 57.87 5.26 5.28
CA ARG A 3 56.73 6.07 4.76
C ARG A 3 57.04 7.00 3.57
N ARG A 4 56.19 7.13 2.53
CA ARG A 4 54.76 7.52 2.53
C ARG A 4 54.05 6.94 1.28
N ARG A 5 53.05 6.09 1.48
CA ARG A 5 51.60 6.36 1.34
C ARG A 5 51.17 6.74 -0.09
N ARG A 6 50.56 5.75 -0.75
CA ARG A 6 49.57 5.89 -1.81
C ARG A 6 48.44 6.77 -1.28
N ASP A 7 48.21 7.92 -1.89
CA ASP A 7 46.93 8.63 -1.81
C ASP A 7 46.39 8.75 -3.23
N ARG A 8 45.95 7.60 -3.77
CA ARG A 8 44.90 7.61 -4.79
C ARG A 8 43.62 7.78 -4.00
N SER A 9 43.27 9.02 -3.68
CA SER A 9 41.92 9.37 -3.21
C SER A 9 40.99 9.18 -4.40
N VAL A 10 40.63 7.92 -4.66
CA VAL A 10 39.34 7.64 -5.26
C VAL A 10 38.38 8.12 -4.20
N ASN A 11 37.86 9.34 -4.36
CA ASN A 11 36.60 9.69 -3.74
C ASN A 11 35.59 8.75 -4.37
N SER A 12 35.54 7.53 -3.85
CA SER A 12 34.38 6.67 -3.92
C SER A 12 33.33 7.49 -3.21
N THR A 13 32.58 8.26 -3.99
CA THR A 13 31.21 8.56 -3.65
C THR A 13 30.62 7.19 -3.34
N GLU A 14 30.57 6.83 -2.06
CA GLU A 14 29.57 5.90 -1.56
C GLU A 14 28.26 6.57 -1.94
N ASN A 15 27.87 6.31 -3.18
CA ASN A 15 26.50 6.28 -3.57
C ASN A 15 25.96 5.20 -2.65
N ILE A 16 25.50 5.61 -1.48
CA ILE A 16 24.46 4.89 -0.77
C ILE A 16 23.34 4.91 -1.80
N MET A 17 23.39 3.93 -2.71
CA MET A 17 22.20 3.31 -3.23
C MET A 17 21.47 2.95 -1.96
N HIS A 18 20.61 3.86 -1.51
CA HIS A 18 19.33 3.48 -0.98
C HIS A 18 18.78 2.60 -2.09
N SER A 19 19.12 1.32 -2.06
CA SER A 19 18.23 0.36 -2.63
C SER A 19 16.94 0.68 -1.88
N ASN A 20 16.00 1.30 -2.59
CA ASN A 20 14.69 0.69 -2.59
C ASN A 20 14.99 -0.78 -2.90
N ALA A 21 15.32 -1.58 -1.87
CA ALA A 21 14.86 -2.94 -1.83
C ALA A 21 13.36 -2.68 -1.91
N GLU A 22 12.89 -2.72 -3.16
CA GLU A 22 11.55 -2.33 -3.54
C GLU A 22 10.68 -3.05 -2.51
N ARG A 23 9.89 -2.29 -1.75
CA ARG A 23 8.86 -2.91 -0.92
C ARG A 23 7.91 -3.55 -1.92
N GLU A 24 8.29 -4.75 -2.37
CA GLU A 24 7.61 -5.51 -3.38
C GLU A 24 6.22 -5.75 -2.83
N LEU A 25 5.21 -5.31 -3.59
CA LEU A 25 3.83 -5.37 -3.15
C LEU A 25 3.20 -6.59 -3.83
N ASP A 26 2.87 -7.59 -3.04
CA ASP A 26 2.10 -8.74 -3.49
C ASP A 26 0.65 -8.33 -3.62
N THR A 27 0.17 -8.25 -4.86
CA THR A 27 -1.24 -7.95 -5.15
C THR A 27 -1.93 -9.19 -5.71
N THR A 28 -3.05 -9.60 -5.11
CA THR A 28 -3.88 -10.69 -5.64
C THR A 28 -5.31 -10.21 -5.83
N VAL A 29 -5.95 -10.67 -6.89
CA VAL A 29 -7.37 -10.37 -7.17
C VAL A 29 -8.16 -11.65 -7.11
N ARG A 30 -9.25 -11.63 -6.34
CA ARG A 30 -10.17 -12.75 -6.19
C ARG A 30 -11.56 -12.31 -6.61
N PHE A 31 -12.26 -13.17 -7.34
CA PHE A 31 -13.67 -13.00 -7.67
C PHE A 31 -14.47 -14.15 -7.07
N ASP A 32 -15.49 -13.81 -6.31
CA ASP A 32 -16.47 -14.76 -5.77
C ASP A 32 -17.74 -14.71 -6.63
N PRO A 33 -18.03 -15.77 -7.43
CA PRO A 33 -19.19 -15.80 -8.30
C PRO A 33 -20.53 -15.97 -7.56
N GLU A 34 -20.51 -16.45 -6.31
CA GLU A 34 -21.75 -16.63 -5.53
C GLU A 34 -22.28 -15.29 -5.03
N THR A 35 -21.38 -14.41 -4.59
CA THR A 35 -21.72 -13.10 -4.04
C THR A 35 -21.55 -11.97 -5.04
N GLY A 36 -20.86 -12.20 -6.16
CA GLY A 36 -20.49 -11.14 -7.11
C GLY A 36 -19.40 -10.21 -6.59
N THR A 37 -18.65 -10.63 -5.57
CA THR A 37 -17.65 -9.81 -4.87
C THR A 37 -16.29 -9.93 -5.54
N ILE A 38 -15.59 -8.81 -5.68
CA ILE A 38 -14.21 -8.71 -6.14
C ILE A 38 -13.36 -8.21 -4.97
N THR A 39 -12.32 -8.95 -4.61
CA THR A 39 -11.37 -8.58 -3.56
C THR A 39 -9.99 -8.33 -4.15
N PHE A 40 -9.45 -7.15 -3.93
CA PHE A 40 -8.05 -6.81 -4.19
C PHE A 40 -7.30 -6.89 -2.88
N HIS A 41 -6.43 -7.88 -2.75
CA HIS A 41 -5.55 -8.04 -1.63
C HIS A 41 -4.19 -7.41 -1.95
N ALA A 42 -3.66 -6.60 -1.05
CA ALA A 42 -2.35 -5.99 -1.12
C ALA A 42 -1.57 -6.28 0.16
N ALA A 43 -0.44 -6.95 0.02
CA ALA A 43 0.48 -7.27 1.11
C ALA A 43 1.91 -6.90 0.72
N TRP A 44 2.75 -6.61 1.71
CA TRP A 44 4.15 -6.30 1.50
C TRP A 44 4.91 -7.63 1.49
N ALA A 45 5.75 -7.84 0.47
CA ALA A 45 6.50 -9.07 0.30
C ALA A 45 7.37 -9.34 1.53
N ALA A 46 7.41 -10.58 1.99
CA ALA A 46 8.13 -10.99 3.18
C ALA A 46 9.65 -10.63 3.14
N ALA A 47 10.25 -10.55 1.94
CA ALA A 47 11.64 -10.12 1.76
C ALA A 47 11.87 -8.63 2.10
N ALA A 48 10.84 -7.78 2.00
CA ALA A 48 10.88 -6.40 2.47
C ALA A 48 10.87 -6.29 4.00
N HIS A 49 10.59 -7.40 4.71
CA HIS A 49 10.50 -7.46 6.18
C HIS A 49 11.75 -8.01 6.85
N THR A 50 12.76 -8.45 6.07
CA THR A 50 14.05 -8.93 6.58
C THR A 50 15.00 -7.84 7.08
N ALA A 51 14.61 -6.57 7.04
CA ALA A 51 15.38 -5.48 7.63
C ALA A 51 15.20 -5.46 9.17
N PRO A 52 16.28 -5.37 9.98
CA PRO A 52 16.17 -5.33 11.44
C PRO A 52 15.32 -4.12 11.88
N GLY A 53 14.18 -4.38 12.55
CA GLY A 53 13.29 -3.34 13.08
C GLY A 53 12.11 -2.94 12.17
N GLY A 54 11.92 -3.60 11.01
CA GLY A 54 10.71 -3.41 10.21
C GLY A 54 9.56 -4.29 10.71
N SER A 55 8.47 -3.67 11.20
CA SER A 55 7.20 -4.40 11.37
C SER A 55 6.60 -4.69 9.99
N PRO A 56 6.00 -5.87 9.74
CA PRO A 56 5.24 -6.10 8.52
C PRO A 56 4.16 -5.02 8.39
N GLY A 57 4.05 -4.42 7.21
CA GLY A 57 2.96 -3.48 6.92
C GLY A 57 1.61 -4.18 7.03
N PRO A 58 0.50 -3.46 7.27
CA PRO A 58 -0.82 -4.09 7.31
C PRO A 58 -1.16 -4.69 5.94
N GLU A 59 -1.73 -5.90 5.93
CA GLU A 59 -2.36 -6.46 4.74
C GLU A 59 -3.68 -5.72 4.50
N ILE A 60 -3.98 -5.36 3.25
CA ILE A 60 -5.20 -4.63 2.91
C ILE A 60 -6.02 -5.43 1.91
N ASP A 61 -7.27 -5.71 2.25
CA ASP A 61 -8.30 -6.22 1.35
C ASP A 61 -9.26 -5.08 0.98
N LEU A 62 -9.26 -4.70 -0.29
CA LEU A 62 -10.27 -3.83 -0.87
C LEU A 62 -11.37 -4.68 -1.50
N VAL A 63 -12.59 -4.55 -1.00
CA VAL A 63 -13.73 -5.37 -1.39
C VAL A 63 -14.73 -4.53 -2.18
N PHE A 64 -15.11 -4.98 -3.37
CA PHE A 64 -16.12 -4.38 -4.22
C PHE A 64 -17.21 -5.40 -4.51
N ASP A 65 -18.47 -4.98 -4.54
CA ASP A 65 -19.45 -5.70 -5.36
C ASP A 65 -19.20 -5.37 -6.86
N CYS A 66 -19.62 -6.25 -7.76
CA CYS A 66 -19.38 -6.09 -9.20
C CYS A 66 -19.96 -4.79 -9.78
N TRP A 67 -21.08 -4.31 -9.24
CA TRP A 67 -21.71 -3.07 -9.68
C TRP A 67 -20.95 -1.83 -9.19
N ALA A 68 -20.44 -1.87 -7.96
CA ALA A 68 -19.57 -0.83 -7.41
C ALA A 68 -18.25 -0.76 -8.17
N MET A 69 -17.70 -1.90 -8.60
CA MET A 69 -16.51 -1.93 -9.45
C MET A 69 -16.76 -1.31 -10.83
N GLU A 70 -17.88 -1.66 -11.48
CA GLU A 70 -18.28 -1.05 -12.75
C GLU A 70 -18.46 0.47 -12.61
N ARG A 71 -19.13 0.90 -11.54
CA ARG A 71 -19.34 2.31 -11.25
C ARG A 71 -18.02 3.04 -11.00
N TYR A 72 -17.12 2.45 -10.21
CA TYR A 72 -15.78 2.99 -9.95
C TYR A 72 -14.97 3.16 -11.25
N ALA A 73 -15.02 2.16 -12.15
CA ALA A 73 -14.34 2.21 -13.44
C ALA A 73 -14.85 3.35 -14.35
N ASN A 74 -16.13 3.70 -14.23
CA ASN A 74 -16.76 4.79 -14.98
C ASN A 74 -16.56 6.19 -14.37
N LEU A 75 -15.96 6.30 -13.17
CA LEU A 75 -15.64 7.60 -12.58
C LEU A 75 -14.55 8.33 -13.38
N ASP A 76 -14.64 9.66 -13.41
CA ASP A 76 -13.55 10.51 -13.91
C ASP A 76 -12.32 10.48 -12.95
N ALA A 77 -11.18 10.96 -13.44
CA ALA A 77 -9.93 10.95 -12.68
C ALA A 77 -10.01 11.75 -11.37
N ALA A 78 -10.78 12.84 -11.34
CA ALA A 78 -10.93 13.65 -10.14
C ALA A 78 -11.76 12.91 -9.08
N ALA A 79 -12.86 12.28 -9.49
CA ALA A 79 -13.69 11.45 -8.63
C ALA A 79 -12.92 10.22 -8.10
N ARG A 80 -12.12 9.54 -8.95
CA ARG A 80 -11.24 8.46 -8.48
C ARG A 80 -10.20 8.95 -7.47
N GLY A 81 -9.64 10.14 -7.70
CA GLY A 81 -8.73 10.78 -6.74
C GLY A 81 -9.39 11.02 -5.38
N ARG A 82 -10.66 11.45 -5.35
CA ARG A 82 -11.42 11.62 -4.11
C ARG A 82 -11.74 10.29 -3.43
N VAL A 83 -12.06 9.23 -4.19
CA VAL A 83 -12.18 7.88 -3.63
C VAL A 83 -10.85 7.44 -2.99
N HIS A 84 -9.72 7.67 -3.66
CA HIS A 84 -8.39 7.38 -3.09
C HIS A 84 -8.12 8.14 -1.80
N ALA A 85 -8.48 9.43 -1.72
CA ALA A 85 -8.31 10.22 -0.51
C ALA A 85 -9.17 9.67 0.64
N LEU A 86 -10.45 9.36 0.39
CA LEU A 86 -11.33 8.76 1.39
C LEU A 86 -10.82 7.40 1.88
N LEU A 87 -10.28 6.57 0.99
CA LEU A 87 -9.68 5.29 1.35
C LEU A 87 -8.41 5.46 2.17
N HIS A 88 -7.55 6.40 1.78
CA HIS A 88 -6.34 6.72 2.53
C HIS A 88 -6.69 7.13 3.96
N ASP A 89 -7.60 8.07 4.12
CA ASP A 89 -8.03 8.57 5.43
C ASP A 89 -8.66 7.46 6.28
N ALA A 90 -9.47 6.57 5.67
CA ALA A 90 -10.08 5.45 6.36
C ALA A 90 -9.04 4.41 6.82
N VAL A 91 -8.08 4.08 5.96
CA VAL A 91 -6.99 3.15 6.29
C VAL A 91 -6.11 3.74 7.38
N GLU A 92 -5.72 5.01 7.26
CA GLU A 92 -4.88 5.71 8.24
C GLU A 92 -5.54 5.74 9.62
N GLN A 93 -6.81 6.17 9.71
CA GLN A 93 -7.57 6.15 10.96
C GLN A 93 -7.69 4.74 11.56
N THR A 94 -7.86 3.73 10.71
CA THR A 94 -7.98 2.35 11.20
C THR A 94 -6.64 1.85 11.73
N VAL A 95 -5.54 2.17 11.05
CA VAL A 95 -4.18 1.82 11.48
C VAL A 95 -3.82 2.50 12.81
N GLU A 96 -4.14 3.78 12.99
CA GLU A 96 -3.90 4.51 14.23
C GLU A 96 -4.64 3.91 15.44
N CYS A 97 -5.78 3.26 15.21
CA CYS A 97 -6.57 2.61 16.26
C CYS A 97 -6.02 1.22 16.65
N LEU A 98 -5.04 0.67 15.92
CA LEU A 98 -4.51 -0.67 16.20
C LEU A 98 -3.51 -0.65 17.35
N PRO A 99 -3.52 -1.68 18.22
CA PRO A 99 -2.49 -1.83 19.23
C PRO A 99 -1.12 -2.09 18.57
N GLU A 100 -0.06 -1.46 19.10
CA GLU A 100 1.33 -1.53 18.61
C GLU A 100 1.91 -2.96 18.45
N GLN A 101 1.22 -3.98 18.98
CA GLN A 101 1.63 -5.39 19.03
C GLN A 101 0.77 -6.30 18.14
N ALA A 102 -0.03 -5.75 17.23
CA ALA A 102 -0.77 -6.54 16.25
C ALA A 102 0.18 -7.11 15.19
N ASP A 103 0.80 -8.26 15.49
CA ASP A 103 1.54 -9.06 14.52
C ASP A 103 0.58 -9.47 13.39
N ALA A 104 0.71 -8.81 12.23
CA ALA A 104 -0.14 -8.91 11.05
C ALA A 104 -1.58 -8.38 11.24
N CYS A 105 -1.75 -7.07 11.04
CA CYS A 105 -3.09 -6.52 10.88
C CYS A 105 -3.56 -6.69 9.43
N ARG A 106 -4.64 -7.43 9.22
CA ARG A 106 -5.40 -7.45 7.98
C ARG A 106 -6.55 -6.47 8.07
N LEU A 107 -6.56 -5.47 7.21
CA LEU A 107 -7.58 -4.44 7.09
C LEU A 107 -8.50 -4.79 5.93
N THR A 108 -9.80 -4.86 6.17
CA THR A 108 -10.79 -5.01 5.11
C THR A 108 -11.55 -3.71 4.93
N VAL A 109 -11.54 -3.18 3.72
CA VAL A 109 -12.21 -1.94 3.34
C VAL A 109 -13.20 -2.22 2.23
N GLU A 110 -14.47 -2.00 2.51
CA GLU A 110 -15.54 -2.16 1.52
C GLU A 110 -15.75 -0.87 0.73
N ILE A 111 -15.65 -0.96 -0.60
CA ILE A 111 -15.98 0.12 -1.51
C ILE A 111 -17.44 -0.03 -1.91
N THR A 112 -18.29 0.69 -1.20
CA THR A 112 -19.74 0.67 -1.42
C THR A 112 -20.18 1.78 -2.37
N ASN A 113 -21.38 1.63 -2.94
CA ASN A 113 -22.03 2.69 -3.70
C ASN A 113 -22.14 4.00 -2.92
N ALA A 114 -22.38 3.95 -1.60
CA ALA A 114 -22.44 5.13 -0.76
C ALA A 114 -21.10 5.88 -0.67
N LEU A 115 -19.97 5.16 -0.63
CA LEU A 115 -18.64 5.75 -0.67
C LEU A 115 -18.39 6.42 -2.03
N LEU A 116 -18.77 5.76 -3.13
CA LEU A 116 -18.67 6.33 -4.47
C LEU A 116 -19.55 7.58 -4.62
N ASP A 117 -20.76 7.55 -4.06
CA ASP A 117 -21.66 8.71 -4.00
C ASP A 117 -21.02 9.87 -3.23
N ALA A 118 -20.46 9.62 -2.05
CA ALA A 118 -19.74 10.64 -1.28
C ALA A 118 -18.59 11.25 -2.08
N ALA A 119 -17.78 10.43 -2.72
CA ALA A 119 -16.67 10.88 -3.56
C ALA A 119 -17.14 11.73 -4.75
N THR A 120 -18.31 11.45 -5.34
CA THR A 120 -18.83 12.27 -6.44
C THR A 120 -19.41 13.62 -5.99
N ARG A 121 -19.88 13.72 -4.74
CA ARG A 121 -20.51 14.94 -4.19
C ARG A 121 -19.53 15.95 -3.59
N LEU A 122 -18.31 15.51 -3.29
CA LEU A 122 -17.21 16.39 -2.87
C LEU A 122 -16.74 17.19 -4.10
N HIS A 123 -17.10 18.47 -4.17
CA HIS A 123 -16.68 19.43 -5.20
C HIS A 123 -15.86 20.55 -4.58
#